data_AF-A0A933FW48-F1
#
_entry.id   AF-A0A933FW48-F1
#
_cell.length_a   1.000
_cell.length_b   1.000
_cell.length_c   1.000
_cell.angle_alpha   90.00
_cell.angle_beta   90.00
_cell.angle_gamma   90.00
#
_symmetry.space_group_name_H-M   'P 1'
#
loop_
_entity.id
_entity.type
_entity.pdbx_description
1 polymer ?
#
loop_
_entity_poly.entity_id
_entity_poly.type
_entity_poly.pdbx_seq_one_letter_code
_entity_poly.pdbx_strand_id
1 'polypeptide(L)'
;MIPRVIEARYVDQYVVWLRFSDDLEGEVDLKDELWGPVFEPLKDQDRFRQFKVHPELHTIVWENGADFSPEFLHSCIRATA
;
A
#
# COMPACT_ATOMS: atom_id res chain seq x y z
N MET A 1 14.33 -9.82 8.27
CA MET A 1 14.60 -8.37 8.04
C MET A 1 13.25 -7.77 7.71
N ILE A 2 12.86 -6.66 8.34
CA ILE A 2 11.55 -6.05 8.08
C ILE A 2 11.67 -5.19 6.81
N PRO A 3 10.85 -5.43 5.77
CA PRO A 3 10.87 -4.61 4.56
C PRO A 3 10.38 -3.20 4.89
N ARG A 4 10.93 -2.19 4.21
CA ARG A 4 10.61 -0.79 4.44
C ARG A 4 10.18 -0.14 3.14
N VAL A 5 8.94 0.34 3.07
CA VAL A 5 8.45 1.13 1.94
C VAL A 5 9.12 2.50 1.99
N ILE A 6 9.83 2.84 0.91
CA ILE A 6 10.49 4.14 0.75
C ILE A 6 9.75 5.03 -0.25
N GLU A 7 8.96 4.44 -1.15
CA GLU A 7 8.15 5.17 -2.10
C GLU A 7 6.85 4.41 -2.39
N ALA A 8 5.77 5.14 -2.64
CA ALA A 8 4.49 4.58 -3.02
C ALA A 8 3.76 5.52 -3.99
N ARG A 9 3.10 4.96 -5.01
CA ARG A 9 2.39 5.72 -6.05
C ARG A 9 1.11 5.01 -6.44
N TYR A 10 0.03 5.78 -6.61
CA TYR A 10 -1.24 5.23 -7.07
C TYR A 10 -1.11 4.88 -8.56
N VAL A 11 -1.55 3.68 -8.94
CA VAL A 11 -1.51 3.21 -10.33
C VAL A 11 -2.88 3.29 -10.95
N ASP A 12 -3.80 2.45 -10.48
CA ASP A 12 -5.18 2.39 -10.96
C ASP A 12 -6.08 1.65 -9.95
N GLN A 13 -7.38 1.94 -9.94
CA GLN A 13 -8.39 1.35 -9.05
C GLN A 13 -7.94 1.19 -7.58
N TYR A 14 -7.47 -0.01 -7.20
CA TYR A 14 -6.95 -0.34 -5.86
C TYR A 14 -5.51 -0.87 -5.92
N VAL A 15 -4.83 -0.56 -7.01
CA VAL A 15 -3.45 -0.94 -7.30
C VAL A 15 -2.53 0.20 -6.92
N VAL A 16 -1.54 -0.14 -6.10
CA VAL A 16 -0.47 0.77 -5.69
C VAL A 16 0.87 0.22 -6.14
N TRP A 17 1.71 1.08 -6.68
CA TRP A 17 3.11 0.77 -6.93
C TRP A 17 3.90 1.13 -5.68
N LEU A 18 4.76 0.22 -5.24
CA LEU A 18 5.59 0.37 -4.05
C LEU A 18 7.04 0.12 -4.40
N ARG A 19 7.93 0.87 -3.74
CA ARG A 19 9.36 0.60 -3.74
C ARG A 19 9.85 0.43 -2.31
N PHE A 20 10.63 -0.62 -2.11
CA PHE A 20 11.20 -1.00 -0.83
C PHE A 20 12.69 -0.63 -0.76
N SER A 21 13.22 -0.58 0.46
CA SER A 21 14.63 -0.26 0.71
C SER A 21 15.64 -1.33 0.25
N ASP A 22 15.16 -2.50 -0.16
CA ASP A 22 15.94 -3.63 -0.69
C ASP A 22 15.97 -3.66 -2.23
N ASP A 23 15.65 -2.53 -2.87
CA ASP A 23 15.52 -2.36 -4.33
C ASP A 23 14.38 -3.17 -4.97
N LEU A 24 13.54 -3.83 -4.18
CA LEU A 24 12.31 -4.45 -4.68
C LEU A 24 11.26 -3.38 -4.98
N GLU A 25 10.71 -3.40 -6.18
CA GLU A 25 9.61 -2.54 -6.60
C GLU A 25 8.60 -3.29 -7.45
N GLY A 26 7.36 -2.83 -7.44
CA GLY A 26 6.28 -3.47 -8.17
C GLY A 26 4.90 -3.02 -7.73
N GLU A 27 3.89 -3.65 -8.32
CA GLU A 27 2.49 -3.30 -8.10
C GLU A 27 1.83 -4.27 -7.12
N VAL A 28 0.96 -3.74 -6.26
CA VAL A 28 0.16 -4.50 -5.30
C VAL A 28 -1.31 -4.16 -5.52
N ASP A 29 -2.12 -5.17 -5.83
CA ASP A 29 -3.58 -5.03 -5.86
C ASP A 29 -4.12 -5.27 -4.45
N LEU A 30 -4.72 -4.23 -3.86
CA LEU A 30 -5.27 -4.25 -2.52
C LEU A 30 -6.80 -4.44 -2.51
N LYS A 31 -7.43 -4.59 -3.68
CA LYS A 31 -8.90 -4.64 -3.82
C LYS A 31 -9.56 -5.67 -2.90
N ASP A 32 -9.00 -6.88 -2.88
CA ASP A 32 -9.55 -8.00 -2.10
C ASP A 32 -9.27 -7.87 -0.60
N GLU A 33 -8.39 -6.95 -0.21
CA GLU A 33 -8.00 -6.67 1.18
C GLU A 33 -8.76 -5.51 1.81
N LEU A 34 -9.61 -4.81 1.03
CA LEU A 34 -10.43 -3.70 1.53
C LEU A 34 -11.70 -4.19 2.24
N TRP A 35 -11.53 -5.08 3.22
CA TRP A 35 -12.61 -5.64 4.03
C TRP A 35 -12.53 -5.17 5.48
N GLY A 36 -13.69 -4.96 6.10
CA GLY A 36 -13.80 -4.52 7.49
C GLY A 36 -14.05 -3.00 7.63
N PRO A 37 -14.49 -2.57 8.82
CA PRO A 37 -15.05 -1.23 9.03
C PRO A 37 -14.04 -0.09 8.81
N VAL A 38 -12.74 -0.36 9.01
CA VAL A 38 -11.68 0.63 8.76
C VAL A 38 -11.41 0.80 7.26
N PHE A 39 -11.57 -0.26 6.46
CA PHE A 39 -11.31 -0.25 5.02
C PHE A 39 -12.55 0.04 4.17
N GLU A 40 -13.76 -0.07 4.71
CA GLU A 40 -15.01 0.29 3.99
C GLU A 40 -14.94 1.67 3.29
N PRO A 41 -14.43 2.74 3.92
CA PRO A 41 -14.36 4.03 3.24
C PRO A 41 -13.30 4.07 2.13
N LEU A 42 -12.35 3.14 2.10
CA LEU A 42 -11.34 3.02 1.06
C LEU A 42 -11.85 2.31 -0.19
N LYS A 43 -13.08 1.77 -0.18
CA LYS A 43 -13.79 1.37 -1.41
C LYS A 43 -14.17 2.57 -2.28
N ASP A 44 -14.08 3.78 -1.74
CA ASP A 44 -14.08 4.99 -2.54
C ASP A 44 -12.67 5.23 -3.08
N GLN A 45 -12.49 5.14 -4.40
CA GLN A 45 -11.21 5.34 -5.07
C GLN A 45 -10.61 6.74 -4.82
N ASP A 46 -11.46 7.76 -4.64
CA ASP A 46 -11.00 9.12 -4.33
C ASP A 46 -10.35 9.19 -2.95
N ARG A 47 -10.78 8.33 -2.01
CA ARG A 47 -10.15 8.16 -0.70
C ARG A 47 -8.96 7.21 -0.75
N PHE A 48 -9.06 6.14 -1.52
CA PHE A 48 -7.99 5.18 -1.70
C PHE A 48 -6.71 5.83 -2.26
N ARG A 49 -6.82 6.71 -3.27
CA ARG A 49 -5.63 7.38 -3.83
C ARG A 49 -4.93 8.36 -2.88
N GLN A 50 -5.56 8.71 -1.75
CA GLN A 50 -5.02 9.67 -0.76
C GLN A 50 -4.16 8.98 0.32
N PHE A 51 -3.50 7.88 -0.01
CA PHE A 51 -2.52 7.28 0.89
C PHE A 51 -1.22 8.08 0.93
N LYS A 52 -0.45 7.87 1.99
CA LYS A 52 0.89 8.44 2.17
C LYS A 52 1.83 7.41 2.77
N VAL A 53 3.12 7.49 2.44
CA VAL A 53 4.13 6.70 3.13
C VAL A 53 4.40 7.31 4.50
N HIS A 54 4.20 6.54 5.56
CA HIS A 54 4.48 6.95 6.92
C HIS A 54 5.99 6.85 7.20
N PRO A 55 6.67 7.95 7.58
CA PRO A 55 8.12 7.96 7.72
C PRO A 55 8.65 7.04 8.84
N GLU A 56 7.87 6.84 9.90
CA GLU A 56 8.26 5.99 11.04
C GLU A 56 7.85 4.52 10.89
N LEU A 57 6.67 4.24 10.30
CA LEU A 57 6.16 2.88 10.11
C LEU A 57 6.69 2.25 8.82
N HIS A 58 7.28 3.06 7.93
CA HIS A 58 7.77 2.65 6.61
C HIS A 58 6.73 1.86 5.81
N THR A 59 5.48 2.32 5.85
CA THR A 59 4.35 1.71 5.13
C THR A 59 3.36 2.75 4.62
N ILE A 60 2.41 2.35 3.79
CA ILE A 60 1.30 3.19 3.34
C ILE A 60 0.21 3.29 4.41
N VAL A 61 -0.26 4.51 4.65
CA VAL A 61 -1.34 4.82 5.58
C VAL A 61 -2.34 5.77 4.94
N TRP A 62 -3.59 5.68 5.37
CA TRP A 62 -4.67 6.58 4.97
C TRP A 62 -5.11 7.50 6.12
N GLU A 63 -5.84 8.57 5.81
CA GLU A 63 -6.30 9.55 6.81
C GLU A 63 -7.23 8.97 7.88
N ASN A 64 -7.96 7.91 7.56
CA ASN A 64 -8.81 7.16 8.49
C ASN A 64 -8.01 6.25 9.44
N GLY A 65 -6.68 6.24 9.33
CA GLY A 65 -5.80 5.38 10.13
C GLY A 65 -5.72 3.94 9.64
N ALA A 66 -6.25 3.63 8.45
CA ALA A 66 -5.97 2.35 7.80
C ALA A 66 -4.51 2.28 7.37
N ASP A 67 -3.91 1.12 7.52
CA ASP A 67 -2.55 0.82 7.12
C ASP A 67 -2.44 -0.65 6.67
N PHE A 68 -1.38 -0.94 5.91
CA PHE A 68 -0.99 -2.32 5.60
C PHE A 68 0.41 -2.57 6.16
N SER A 69 0.67 -3.75 6.70
CA SER A 69 2.02 -4.10 7.16
C SER A 69 3.01 -4.14 5.98
N PRO A 70 4.23 -3.61 6.11
CA PRO A 70 5.25 -3.70 5.06
C PRO A 70 5.52 -5.13 4.58
N GLU A 71 5.50 -6.11 5.49
CA GLU A 71 5.71 -7.53 5.17
C GLU A 71 4.61 -8.09 4.26
N PHE A 72 3.36 -7.69 4.51
CA PHE A 72 2.23 -8.05 3.67
C PHE A 72 2.40 -7.48 2.27
N LEU A 73 2.68 -6.18 2.18
CA LEU A 73 2.89 -5.50 0.90
C LEU A 73 4.06 -6.09 0.10
N HIS A 74 5.16 -6.44 0.78
CA HIS A 74 6.33 -7.07 0.18
C HIS A 74 5.99 -8.44 -0.40
N SER A 75 5.23 -9.26 0.34
CA SER A 75 4.78 -10.58 -0.12
C SER A 75 3.77 -10.52 -1.26
N CYS A 76 2.98 -9.45 -1.36
CA CYS A 76 1.96 -9.28 -2.40
C CYS A 76 2.49 -8.59 -3.65
N ILE A 77 3.75 -8.12 -3.64
CA ILE A 77 4.32 -7.41 -4.76
C ILE A 77 4.35 -8.29 -6.00
N ARG A 78 3.79 -7.78 -7.09
CA ARG A 78 3.99 -8.34 -8.42
C ARG A 78 5.08 -7.51 -9.07
N ALA A 79 6.28 -8.08 -9.12
CA ALA A 79 7.40 -7.47 -9.82
C ALA A 79 6.99 -7.19 -11.26
N THR A 80 7.06 -5.92 -11.65
CA THR A 80 6.85 -5.51 -13.04
C THR A 80 8.07 -6.02 -13.81
N ALA A 81 7.86 -6.99 -14.70
CA ALA A 81 8.92 -7.65 -15.48
C ALA A 81 9.47 -6.76 -16.59
#